data_AF-A0A3Q0FM66-F1
#
_entry.id   AF-A0A3Q0FM66-F1
#
_cell.length_a   1.000
_cell.length_b   1.000
_cell.length_c   1.000
_cell.angle_alpha   90.00
_cell.angle_beta   90.00
_cell.angle_gamma   90.00
#
_symmetry.space_group_name_H-M   'P 1'
#
loop_
_entity.id
_entity.type
_entity.pdbx_description
1 polymer ?
#
loop_
_entity_poly.entity_id
_entity_poly.type
_entity_poly.pdbx_seq_one_letter_code
_entity_poly.pdbx_strand_id
1 'polypeptide(L)'
;MNRGRAELGTLLHACRANGLTDLLLLHEHRGVPDGLIVSHLPLGPTAYFTLANVVMRHDVPGIGPAPQAAPHLIFHGLTSRLGQRVTSILKYLFPVPKEDSKRVVTFANQDDYISFRHHVYKKLDQHNIELTEIGPRFEMKPYMIKLGPLDQEPVADVEWRWHPYTRTAPKRRLLSAP
;
A
#
# COMPACT_ATOMS: atom_id res chain seq x y z
N MET A 1 11.60 -6.42 11.32
CA MET A 1 11.44 -7.36 12.44
C MET A 1 11.21 -8.74 11.86
N ASN A 2 11.99 -9.75 12.24
CA ASN A 2 11.75 -11.12 11.79
C ASN A 2 10.61 -11.73 12.63
N ARG A 3 9.56 -12.25 11.99
CA ARG A 3 8.39 -12.81 12.69
C ARG A 3 8.75 -14.00 13.57
N GLY A 4 9.46 -14.99 13.03
CA GLY A 4 9.87 -16.19 13.77
C GLY A 4 8.68 -16.88 14.44
N ARG A 5 8.83 -17.21 15.74
CA ARG A 5 7.79 -17.81 16.58
C ARG A 5 6.91 -16.78 17.31
N ALA A 6 7.02 -15.49 16.98
CA ALA A 6 6.26 -14.46 17.66
C ALA A 6 4.77 -14.55 17.31
N GLU A 7 3.94 -14.66 18.34
CA GLU A 7 2.49 -14.60 18.22
C GLU A 7 2.06 -13.18 17.84
N LEU A 8 1.03 -13.08 17.01
CA LEU A 8 0.56 -11.81 16.48
C LEU A 8 0.10 -10.83 17.57
N GLY A 9 -0.57 -11.33 18.62
CA GLY A 9 -0.99 -10.51 19.76
C GLY A 9 0.19 -9.88 20.49
N THR A 10 1.25 -10.67 20.74
CA THR A 10 2.49 -10.18 21.36
C THR A 10 3.19 -9.14 20.50
N LEU A 11 3.22 -9.36 19.17
CA LEU A 11 3.80 -8.39 18.23
C LEU A 11 3.06 -7.05 18.28
N LEU A 12 1.73 -7.07 18.22
CA LEU A 12 0.91 -5.86 18.28
C LEU A 12 1.04 -5.13 19.62
N HIS A 13 1.11 -5.86 20.74
CA HIS A 13 1.36 -5.27 22.05
C HIS A 13 2.73 -4.58 22.08
N ALA A 14 3.77 -5.22 21.56
CA ALA A 14 5.10 -4.63 21.46
C ALA A 14 5.11 -3.41 20.53
N CYS A 15 4.43 -3.44 19.38
CA CYS A 15 4.31 -2.31 18.48
C CYS A 15 3.65 -1.10 19.16
N ARG A 16 2.56 -1.32 19.91
CA ARG A 16 1.89 -0.26 20.69
C ARG A 16 2.77 0.29 21.81
N ALA A 17 3.45 -0.58 22.56
CA ALA A 17 4.35 -0.19 23.65
C ALA A 17 5.53 0.67 23.15
N ASN A 18 5.99 0.42 21.93
CA ASN A 18 7.06 1.20 21.29
C ASN A 18 6.53 2.41 20.47
N GLY A 19 5.23 2.70 20.52
CA GLY A 19 4.65 3.86 19.83
C GLY A 19 4.70 3.77 18.30
N LEU A 20 4.71 2.56 17.72
CA LEU A 20 4.65 2.40 16.27
C LEU A 20 3.26 2.78 15.75
N THR A 21 3.24 3.46 14.60
CA THR A 21 2.00 3.93 13.97
C THR A 21 1.31 2.86 13.15
N ASP A 22 2.07 1.94 12.55
CA ASP A 22 1.56 1.02 11.54
C ASP A 22 2.25 -0.35 11.61
N LEU A 23 1.48 -1.41 11.37
CA LEU A 23 1.99 -2.76 11.15
C LEU A 23 1.63 -3.22 9.73
N LEU A 24 2.65 -3.60 8.96
CA LEU A 24 2.48 -4.20 7.63
C LEU A 24 2.81 -5.69 7.71
N LEU A 25 1.85 -6.53 7.32
CA LEU A 25 2.03 -7.98 7.21
C LEU A 25 1.98 -8.40 5.74
N LEU A 26 3.00 -9.14 5.31
CA LEU A 26 3.07 -9.70 3.97
C LEU A 26 2.80 -11.21 4.01
N HIS A 27 2.02 -11.67 3.04
CA HIS A 27 1.80 -13.09 2.75
C HIS A 27 2.46 -13.43 1.43
N GLU A 28 2.87 -14.69 1.30
CA GLU A 28 3.47 -15.22 0.09
C GLU A 28 2.91 -16.59 -0.28
N HIS A 29 2.98 -16.89 -1.57
CA HIS A 29 2.76 -18.22 -2.12
C HIS A 29 4.00 -18.63 -2.91
N ARG A 30 4.70 -19.67 -2.44
CA ARG A 30 5.90 -20.23 -3.10
C ARG A 30 6.97 -19.18 -3.45
N GLY A 31 7.24 -18.25 -2.53
CA GLY A 31 8.23 -17.19 -2.69
C GLY A 31 7.76 -15.97 -3.47
N VAL A 32 6.50 -15.93 -3.93
CA VAL A 32 5.90 -14.75 -4.56
C VAL A 32 4.91 -14.10 -3.59
N PRO A 33 5.09 -12.81 -3.22
CA PRO A 33 4.13 -12.10 -2.37
C PRO A 33 2.75 -12.01 -3.02
N ASP A 34 1.69 -12.37 -2.29
CA ASP A 34 0.32 -12.43 -2.79
C ASP A 34 -0.69 -11.66 -1.91
N GLY A 35 -0.29 -11.28 -0.69
CA GLY A 35 -1.13 -10.55 0.24
C GLY A 35 -0.37 -9.47 1.01
N LEU A 36 -1.01 -8.34 1.20
CA LEU A 36 -0.54 -7.24 2.04
C LEU A 36 -1.66 -6.80 2.98
N ILE A 37 -1.35 -6.71 4.26
CA ILE A 37 -2.26 -6.21 5.29
C ILE A 37 -1.60 -5.00 5.94
N VAL A 38 -2.34 -3.90 5.98
CA VAL A 38 -1.92 -2.64 6.60
C VAL A 38 -2.83 -2.37 7.78
N SER A 39 -2.28 -2.42 9.00
CA SER A 39 -3.00 -2.15 10.25
C SER A 39 -2.46 -0.88 10.89
N HIS A 40 -3.30 0.15 10.98
CA HIS A 40 -2.97 1.38 11.71
C HIS A 40 -3.16 1.19 13.22
N LEU A 41 -2.21 1.64 14.02
CA LEU A 41 -2.19 1.57 15.47
C LEU A 41 -2.39 2.98 16.08
N PRO A 42 -2.89 3.08 17.32
CA PRO A 42 -3.29 1.99 18.22
C PRO A 42 -4.69 1.42 17.94
N LEU A 43 -5.60 2.21 17.38
CA LEU A 43 -7.03 1.90 17.16
C LEU A 43 -7.47 2.20 15.71
N GLY A 44 -6.52 2.23 14.76
CA GLY A 44 -6.81 2.58 13.38
C GLY A 44 -7.41 1.41 12.59
N PRO A 45 -7.80 1.64 11.32
CA PRO A 45 -8.36 0.60 10.49
C PRO A 45 -7.30 -0.40 10.03
N THR A 46 -7.77 -1.59 9.66
CA THR A 46 -6.97 -2.59 8.96
C THR A 46 -7.48 -2.77 7.54
N ALA A 47 -6.60 -2.56 6.56
CA ALA A 47 -6.89 -2.75 5.15
C ALA A 47 -6.16 -3.96 4.60
N TYR A 48 -6.88 -4.75 3.80
CA TYR A 48 -6.40 -5.98 3.23
C TYR A 48 -6.35 -5.88 1.71
N PHE A 49 -5.20 -6.25 1.15
CA PHE A 49 -4.90 -6.16 -0.26
C PHE A 49 -4.41 -7.51 -0.78
N THR A 50 -4.88 -7.89 -1.97
CA THR A 50 -4.27 -8.95 -2.76
C THR A 50 -3.22 -8.33 -3.67
N LEU A 51 -2.04 -8.92 -3.73
CA LEU A 51 -0.96 -8.51 -4.63
C LEU A 51 -0.98 -9.36 -5.90
N ALA A 52 -0.71 -8.71 -7.03
CA ALA A 52 -0.59 -9.33 -8.34
C ALA A 52 0.57 -8.70 -9.11
N ASN A 53 1.06 -9.40 -10.14
CA ASN A 53 2.10 -8.90 -11.05
C ASN A 53 3.34 -8.35 -10.29
N VAL A 54 3.74 -9.05 -9.22
CA VAL A 54 4.83 -8.64 -8.35
C VAL A 54 6.16 -8.90 -9.06
N VAL A 55 6.94 -7.84 -9.26
CA VAL A 55 8.34 -7.89 -9.65
C VAL A 55 9.15 -7.34 -8.49
N MET A 56 9.99 -8.19 -7.91
CA MET A 56 10.79 -7.82 -6.76
C MET A 56 11.94 -6.90 -7.18
N ARG A 57 12.42 -6.07 -6.25
CA ARG A 57 13.50 -5.11 -6.55
C ARG A 57 14.77 -5.79 -7.05
N HIS A 58 15.09 -7.00 -6.59
CA HIS A 58 16.31 -7.70 -7.01
C HIS A 58 16.23 -8.24 -8.45
N ASP A 59 15.02 -8.36 -9.00
CA ASP A 59 14.81 -8.81 -10.38
C ASP A 59 14.81 -7.66 -11.40
N VAL A 60 14.74 -6.41 -10.93
CA VAL A 60 14.73 -5.24 -11.80
C VAL A 60 16.18 -4.85 -12.16
N PRO A 61 16.54 -4.80 -13.46
CA PRO A 61 17.91 -4.59 -13.89
C PRO A 61 18.37 -3.14 -13.67
N GLY A 62 19.67 -2.95 -13.44
CA GLY A 62 20.29 -1.61 -13.41
C GLY A 62 19.97 -0.76 -12.18
N ILE A 63 19.52 -1.37 -11.08
CA ILE A 63 19.15 -0.61 -9.88
C ILE A 63 20.36 -0.30 -9.00
N GLY A 64 20.59 1.00 -8.78
CA GLY A 64 21.50 1.52 -7.74
C GLY A 64 20.89 1.51 -6.33
N PRO A 65 21.62 1.98 -5.30
CA PRO A 65 21.09 2.07 -3.93
C PRO A 65 19.83 2.95 -3.88
N ALA A 66 18.82 2.50 -3.14
CA ALA A 66 17.57 3.26 -3.01
C ALA A 66 17.77 4.47 -2.07
N PRO A 67 17.41 5.70 -2.48
CA PRO A 67 17.49 6.87 -1.63
C PRO A 67 16.52 6.76 -0.45
N GLN A 68 16.96 7.21 0.72
CA GLN A 68 16.20 7.16 1.98
C GLN A 68 15.33 8.41 2.21
N ALA A 69 15.41 9.41 1.33
CA ALA A 69 14.58 10.61 1.42
C ALA A 69 13.08 10.27 1.42
N ALA A 70 12.29 11.08 2.12
CA ALA A 70 10.84 10.97 2.14
C ALA A 70 10.27 11.19 0.71
N PRO A 71 9.47 10.26 0.17
CA PRO A 71 8.97 10.35 -1.20
C PRO A 71 7.79 11.32 -1.33
N HIS A 72 7.70 12.01 -2.47
CA HIS A 72 6.42 12.55 -2.91
C HIS A 72 5.48 11.42 -3.29
N LEU A 73 4.19 11.57 -2.96
CA LEU A 73 3.17 10.57 -3.25
C LEU A 73 2.24 11.08 -4.35
N ILE A 74 1.98 10.24 -5.33
CA ILE A 74 0.99 10.49 -6.39
C ILE A 74 -0.12 9.46 -6.26
N PHE A 75 -1.35 9.91 -6.09
CA PHE A 75 -2.54 9.06 -6.12
C PHE A 75 -3.37 9.44 -7.36
N HIS A 76 -3.54 8.49 -8.27
CA HIS A 76 -4.26 8.71 -9.52
C HIS A 76 -5.48 7.79 -9.60
N GLY A 77 -6.63 8.31 -10.05
CA GLY A 77 -7.85 7.52 -10.26
C GLY A 77 -8.56 7.02 -8.98
N LEU A 78 -8.19 7.50 -7.79
CA LEU A 78 -8.76 7.14 -6.49
C LEU A 78 -9.76 8.21 -5.99
N THR A 79 -10.80 8.47 -6.77
CA THR A 79 -11.70 9.62 -6.58
C THR A 79 -12.93 9.31 -5.73
N SER A 80 -13.38 8.05 -5.67
CA SER A 80 -14.57 7.67 -4.90
C SER A 80 -14.36 7.83 -3.39
N ARG A 81 -15.43 7.79 -2.58
CA ARG A 81 -15.30 7.81 -1.11
C ARG A 81 -14.41 6.66 -0.60
N LEU A 82 -14.55 5.47 -1.19
CA LEU A 82 -13.68 4.33 -0.87
C LEU A 82 -12.25 4.56 -1.37
N GLY A 83 -12.07 5.11 -2.58
CA GLY A 83 -10.76 5.46 -3.13
C GLY A 83 -10.01 6.47 -2.24
N GLN A 84 -10.71 7.50 -1.74
CA GLN A 84 -10.17 8.48 -0.79
C GLN A 84 -9.82 7.85 0.56
N ARG A 85 -10.64 6.88 1.02
CA ARG A 85 -10.36 6.12 2.24
C ARG A 85 -9.10 5.28 2.11
N VAL A 86 -8.96 4.53 1.02
CA VAL A 86 -7.73 3.76 0.70
C VAL A 86 -6.53 4.68 0.53
N THR A 87 -6.71 5.84 -0.12
CA THR A 87 -5.67 6.87 -0.27
C THR A 87 -5.18 7.34 1.10
N SER A 88 -6.08 7.59 2.05
CA SER A 88 -5.72 8.03 3.39
C SER A 88 -4.90 6.97 4.13
N ILE A 89 -5.34 5.71 4.09
CA ILE A 89 -4.64 4.55 4.67
C ILE A 89 -3.20 4.48 4.12
N LEU A 90 -3.04 4.51 2.79
CA LEU A 90 -1.73 4.40 2.15
C LEU A 90 -0.85 5.65 2.34
N LYS A 91 -1.45 6.84 2.36
CA LYS A 91 -0.74 8.12 2.50
C LYS A 91 -0.05 8.22 3.85
N TYR A 92 -0.71 7.82 4.92
CA TYR A 92 -0.19 7.97 6.29
C TYR A 92 0.91 6.96 6.65
N LEU A 93 1.23 6.02 5.76
CA LEU A 93 2.41 5.16 5.90
C LEU A 93 3.73 5.89 5.62
N PHE A 94 3.68 7.08 5.02
CA PHE A 94 4.86 7.83 4.61
C PHE A 94 4.99 9.14 5.39
N PRO A 95 6.23 9.54 5.71
CA PRO A 95 6.49 10.85 6.28
C PRO A 95 6.27 11.96 5.25
N VAL A 96 6.09 13.19 5.75
CA VAL A 96 5.92 14.37 4.89
C VAL A 96 7.22 14.62 4.10
N PRO A 97 7.17 14.68 2.76
CA PRO A 97 8.34 14.95 1.95
C PRO A 97 8.75 16.42 2.01
N LYS A 98 10.07 16.66 1.86
CA LYS A 98 10.59 18.00 1.58
C LYS A 98 10.32 18.37 0.12
N GLU A 99 10.25 19.66 -0.18
CA GLU A 99 9.98 20.17 -1.54
C GLU A 99 11.07 19.78 -2.56
N ASP A 100 12.30 19.57 -2.10
CA ASP A 100 13.46 19.19 -2.90
C ASP A 100 13.61 17.68 -3.09
N SER A 101 12.66 16.87 -2.56
CA SER A 101 12.73 15.42 -2.69
C SER A 101 12.59 14.98 -4.15
N LYS A 102 13.54 14.17 -4.60
CA LYS A 102 13.56 13.62 -5.96
C LYS A 102 12.91 12.25 -6.07
N ARG A 103 12.47 11.70 -4.94
CA ARG A 103 11.87 10.36 -4.84
C ARG A 103 10.35 10.49 -4.96
N VAL A 104 9.75 9.65 -5.81
CA VAL A 104 8.31 9.66 -6.07
C VAL A 104 7.76 8.24 -5.99
N VAL A 105 6.68 8.08 -5.26
CA VAL A 105 5.91 6.83 -5.18
C VAL A 105 4.53 7.10 -5.77
N THR A 106 4.13 6.25 -6.72
CA THR A 106 2.88 6.39 -7.46
C THR A 106 1.96 5.23 -7.14
N PHE A 107 0.72 5.57 -6.78
CA PHE A 107 -0.42 4.68 -6.63
C PHE A 107 -1.45 5.07 -7.70
N ALA A 108 -1.44 4.35 -8.83
CA ALA A 108 -2.33 4.64 -9.94
C ALA A 108 -3.42 3.56 -10.03
N ASN A 109 -4.68 3.95 -9.87
CA ASN A 109 -5.81 3.07 -10.00
C ASN A 109 -6.24 2.92 -11.47
N GLN A 110 -6.38 1.68 -11.93
CA GLN A 110 -7.01 1.31 -13.19
C GLN A 110 -7.85 0.06 -12.96
N ASP A 111 -9.15 0.13 -13.26
CA ASP A 111 -10.10 -0.98 -13.08
C ASP A 111 -10.10 -1.62 -11.68
N ASP A 112 -10.01 -0.79 -10.63
CA ASP A 112 -9.89 -1.17 -9.21
C ASP A 112 -8.59 -1.90 -8.83
N TYR A 113 -7.62 -1.95 -9.73
CA TYR A 113 -6.24 -2.36 -9.44
C TYR A 113 -5.38 -1.12 -9.24
N ILE A 114 -4.75 -1.03 -8.07
CA ILE A 114 -3.82 0.04 -7.73
C ILE A 114 -2.42 -0.42 -8.13
N SER A 115 -1.93 0.11 -9.24
CA SER A 115 -0.53 -0.03 -9.65
C SER A 115 0.38 0.76 -8.74
N PHE A 116 1.30 0.07 -8.08
CA PHE A 116 2.38 0.67 -7.32
C PHE A 116 3.63 0.79 -8.19
N ARG A 117 4.22 1.99 -8.25
CA ARG A 117 5.53 2.20 -8.86
C ARG A 117 6.37 3.14 -8.01
N HIS A 118 7.68 2.94 -8.05
CA HIS A 118 8.62 3.68 -7.23
C HIS A 118 9.79 4.19 -8.06
N HIS A 119 9.85 5.51 -8.23
CA HIS A 119 10.79 6.18 -9.11
C HIS A 119 11.62 7.22 -8.37
N VAL A 120 12.77 7.55 -8.95
CA VAL A 120 13.49 8.79 -8.72
C VAL A 120 13.43 9.58 -10.01
N TYR A 121 13.29 10.89 -9.91
CA TYR A 121 13.32 11.75 -11.07
C TYR A 121 14.53 12.66 -11.07
N LYS A 122 15.03 12.97 -12.27
CA LYS A 122 16.04 13.98 -12.51
C LYS A 122 15.46 15.00 -13.49
N LYS A 123 15.43 16.26 -13.08
CA LYS A 123 15.11 17.37 -13.99
C LYS A 123 16.33 17.58 -14.89
N LEU A 124 16.16 17.39 -16.19
CA LEU A 124 17.19 17.71 -17.18
C LEU A 124 17.10 19.20 -17.52
N ASP A 125 15.89 19.63 -17.89
CA ASP A 125 15.53 21.02 -18.19
C ASP A 125 14.28 21.44 -17.41
N GLN A 126 13.76 22.64 -17.66
CA GLN A 126 12.49 23.11 -17.07
C GLN A 126 11.27 22.29 -17.50
N HIS A 127 11.33 21.64 -18.68
CA HIS A 127 10.19 20.92 -19.27
C HIS A 127 10.39 19.40 -19.31
N ASN A 128 11.63 18.93 -19.16
CA ASN A 128 12.00 17.53 -19.35
C ASN A 128 12.41 16.90 -18.02
N ILE A 129 11.74 15.80 -17.67
CA ILE A 129 12.00 15.03 -16.48
C ILE A 129 12.29 13.59 -16.89
N GLU A 130 13.44 13.08 -16.45
CA GLU A 130 13.83 11.68 -16.62
C GLU A 130 13.46 10.90 -15.36
N LEU A 131 12.82 9.74 -15.53
CA LEU A 131 12.43 8.85 -14.44
C LEU A 131 13.28 7.58 -14.46
N THR A 132 13.83 7.24 -13.30
CA THR A 132 14.53 5.97 -13.07
C THR A 132 13.77 5.17 -12.03
N GLU A 133 13.48 3.92 -12.36
CA GLU A 133 12.79 3.03 -11.44
C GLU A 133 13.77 2.38 -10.46
N ILE A 134 13.37 2.30 -9.19
CA ILE A 134 14.27 1.87 -8.09
C ILE A 134 13.65 0.85 -7.14
N GLY A 135 12.35 0.59 -7.25
CA GLY A 135 11.60 -0.26 -6.31
C GLY A 135 10.87 -1.41 -7.00
N PRO A 136 10.15 -2.22 -6.21
CA PRO A 136 9.34 -3.29 -6.77
C PRO A 136 8.17 -2.73 -7.58
N ARG A 137 7.69 -3.54 -8.52
CA ARG A 137 6.44 -3.31 -9.25
C ARG A 137 5.42 -4.27 -8.71
N PHE A 138 4.22 -3.81 -8.46
CA PHE A 138 3.10 -4.69 -8.22
C PHE A 138 1.80 -3.95 -8.48
N GLU A 139 0.75 -4.73 -8.64
CA GLU A 139 -0.61 -4.27 -8.57
C GLU A 139 -1.20 -4.79 -7.27
N MET A 140 -2.01 -3.97 -6.62
CA MET A 140 -2.73 -4.38 -5.44
C MET A 140 -4.20 -4.06 -5.56
N LYS A 141 -5.03 -4.98 -5.08
CA LYS A 141 -6.47 -4.83 -5.07
C LYS A 141 -6.98 -4.92 -3.64
N PRO A 142 -7.58 -3.85 -3.08
CA PRO A 142 -8.20 -3.92 -1.77
C PRO A 142 -9.40 -4.87 -1.83
N TYR A 143 -9.54 -5.74 -0.84
CA TYR A 143 -10.71 -6.63 -0.73
C TYR A 143 -11.47 -6.50 0.59
N MET A 144 -10.88 -5.87 1.61
CA MET A 144 -11.55 -5.64 2.90
C MET A 144 -10.92 -4.47 3.66
N ILE A 145 -11.76 -3.71 4.37
CA ILE A 145 -11.36 -2.71 5.36
C ILE A 145 -12.16 -2.95 6.64
N LYS A 146 -11.49 -3.10 7.77
CA LYS A 146 -12.08 -3.25 9.10
C LYS A 146 -11.75 -2.05 10.00
N LEU A 147 -12.69 -1.64 10.84
CA LEU A 147 -12.55 -0.54 11.81
C LEU A 147 -11.90 -1.02 13.10
N GLY A 148 -10.71 -1.58 12.98
CA GLY A 148 -9.94 -1.99 14.13
C GLY A 148 -8.57 -2.54 13.74
N PRO A 149 -7.64 -2.57 14.70
CA PRO A 149 -6.32 -3.16 14.53
C PRO A 149 -6.41 -4.68 14.40
N LEU A 150 -5.35 -5.29 13.88
CA LEU A 150 -5.33 -6.69 13.48
C LEU A 150 -5.59 -7.71 14.62
N ASP A 151 -5.37 -7.35 15.90
CA ASP A 151 -5.71 -8.18 17.07
C ASP A 151 -7.21 -8.24 17.33
N GLN A 152 -7.94 -7.21 16.94
CA GLN A 152 -9.40 -7.10 17.11
C GLN A 152 -10.16 -7.59 15.87
N GLU A 153 -9.47 -8.20 14.92
CA GLU A 153 -10.04 -8.67 13.65
C GLU A 153 -11.35 -9.47 13.78
N PRO A 154 -11.53 -10.38 14.77
CA PRO A 154 -12.77 -11.15 14.90
C PRO A 154 -13.99 -10.33 15.33
N VAL A 155 -13.77 -9.20 16.02
CA VAL A 155 -14.83 -8.39 16.64
C VAL A 155 -15.02 -7.05 15.93
N ALA A 156 -14.00 -6.57 15.21
CA ALA A 156 -14.03 -5.29 14.53
C ALA A 156 -15.04 -5.24 13.38
N ASP A 157 -15.80 -4.14 13.33
CA ASP A 157 -16.77 -3.90 12.29
C ASP A 157 -16.12 -3.81 10.91
N VAL A 158 -16.79 -4.37 9.91
CA VAL A 158 -16.35 -4.30 8.51
C VAL A 158 -16.84 -2.99 7.90
N GLU A 159 -15.94 -2.05 7.65
CA GLU A 159 -16.25 -0.79 6.95
C GLU A 159 -16.64 -1.09 5.50
N TRP A 160 -15.87 -1.97 4.85
CA TRP A 160 -16.10 -2.35 3.46
C TRP A 160 -15.51 -3.74 3.16
N ARG A 161 -16.19 -4.49 2.29
CA ARG A 161 -15.72 -5.78 1.76
C ARG A 161 -16.05 -5.90 0.28
N TRP A 162 -15.16 -6.53 -0.48
CA TRP A 162 -15.41 -6.86 -1.86
C TRP A 162 -16.34 -8.09 -1.97
N HIS A 163 -17.41 -7.95 -2.76
CA HIS A 163 -18.40 -9.00 -3.02
C HIS A 163 -18.33 -9.48 -4.49
N PRO A 164 -17.41 -10.40 -4.84
CA PRO A 164 -17.19 -10.82 -6.22
C PRO A 164 -18.36 -11.60 -6.82
N TYR A 165 -19.09 -12.35 -6.01
CA TYR A 165 -20.15 -13.27 -6.46
C TYR A 165 -21.52 -12.59 -6.64
N THR A 166 -21.52 -11.31 -7.01
CA THR A 166 -22.76 -10.57 -7.32
C THR A 166 -22.84 -10.27 -8.81
N ARG A 167 -24.05 -10.29 -9.39
CA ARG A 167 -24.29 -10.11 -10.84
C ARG A 167 -23.65 -8.84 -11.42
N THR A 168 -23.60 -7.77 -10.62
CA THR A 168 -23.08 -6.47 -11.05
C THR A 168 -21.62 -6.23 -10.66
N ALA A 169 -20.98 -7.12 -9.90
CA ALA A 169 -19.58 -6.98 -9.48
C ALA A 169 -18.61 -6.62 -10.61
N PRO A 170 -18.57 -7.32 -11.77
CA PRO A 170 -17.59 -7.01 -12.82
C PRO A 170 -17.82 -5.66 -13.50
N LYS A 171 -19.04 -5.10 -13.38
CA LYS A 171 -19.43 -3.84 -14.02
C LYS A 171 -19.16 -2.62 -13.15
N ARG A 172 -18.94 -2.81 -11.85
CA ARG A 172 -18.73 -1.70 -10.90
C ARG A 172 -17.26 -1.32 -10.88
N ARG A 173 -17.01 -0.02 -10.79
CA ARG A 173 -15.74 0.56 -10.38
C ARG A 173 -15.94 1.15 -8.99
N LEU A 174 -15.19 0.65 -8.02
CA LEU A 174 -15.40 0.96 -6.61
C LEU A 174 -14.43 2.04 -6.12
N LEU A 175 -13.24 2.13 -6.70
CA LEU A 175 -12.18 3.05 -6.30
C LEU A 175 -12.23 4.38 -7.08
N SER A 176 -12.73 4.36 -8.30
CA SER A 176 -12.99 5.57 -9.11
C SER A 176 -14.48 5.88 -9.13
N ALA A 177 -14.85 7.13 -8.82
CA ALA A 177 -16.17 7.64 -9.15
C ALA A 177 -16.28 7.84 -10.67
N PRO A 178 -17.48 7.64 -11.28
CA PRO A 178 -17.74 8.10 -12.63
C PRO A 178 -17.63 9.63 -12.75
#